data_AF-A0A851VE83-F1
#
_entry.id   AF-A0A851VE83-F1
#
_cell.length_a   1.000
_cell.length_b   1.000
_cell.length_c   1.000
_cell.angle_alpha   90.00
_cell.angle_beta   90.00
_cell.angle_gamma   90.00
#
_symmetry.space_group_name_H-M   'P 1'
#
loop_
_entity.id
_entity.type
_entity.pdbx_description
1 polymer ?
#
loop_
_entity_poly.entity_id
_entity_poly.type
_entity_poly.pdbx_seq_one_letter_code
_entity_poly.pdbx_strand_id
1 'polypeptide(L)'
;RCVCQGGSDLHQPQDKVSVAVGEMLTLECTTSSVTDPGGVRWLKGWGSENKTVYDQRMPSSFPRVMRAVDGSDTDFTIRIRNVTAEDMGTYYCVKFTKGDRDRGEDKVSQCGRGTEVSVHEIALVPGMVAAAVVLCFLLLLGLFVALCMYRRKRQGGVGSPCPARTVAMGSFSSVPVQCCAGTPGTLRFVLSTSSFCTLNEQTSSKEENNIHYADLQPLPAAPRRSRSPGAAPTEYASLRAAAK
;
A
#
# COMPACT_ATOMS: atom_id res chain seq x y z
N ARG A 1 13.68 -11.09 -27.36
CA ARG A 1 13.41 -9.86 -28.14
C ARG A 1 12.18 -10.11 -28.99
N CYS A 2 11.21 -9.18 -28.96
CA CYS A 2 10.12 -9.19 -29.92
C CYS A 2 10.70 -8.94 -31.31
N VAL A 3 10.35 -9.78 -32.28
CA VAL A 3 10.75 -9.60 -33.68
C VAL A 3 9.46 -9.49 -34.47
N CYS A 4 9.04 -8.26 -34.78
CA CYS A 4 7.99 -8.06 -35.77
C CYS A 4 8.56 -8.36 -37.15
N GLN A 5 8.01 -9.36 -37.82
CA GLN A 5 8.32 -9.64 -39.21
C GLN A 5 7.59 -8.60 -40.08
N GLY A 6 8.22 -7.44 -40.26
CA GLY A 6 7.90 -6.48 -41.34
C GLY A 6 7.43 -5.09 -40.89
N GLY A 7 8.02 -4.05 -41.52
CA GLY A 7 7.35 -2.83 -41.95
C GLY A 7 7.07 -1.71 -40.92
N SER A 8 8.03 -0.80 -40.75
CA SER A 8 8.01 0.46 -39.97
C SER A 8 7.58 0.35 -38.50
N ASP A 9 8.55 0.50 -37.61
CA ASP A 9 8.38 0.34 -36.16
C ASP A 9 7.55 1.45 -35.52
N LEU A 10 6.70 1.05 -34.57
CA LEU A 10 6.19 1.98 -33.57
C LEU A 10 7.37 2.49 -32.74
N HIS A 11 7.53 3.80 -32.69
CA HIS A 11 8.63 4.42 -31.97
C HIS A 11 8.33 4.47 -30.47
N GLN A 12 8.91 3.53 -29.72
CA GLN A 12 8.97 3.54 -28.25
C GLN A 12 10.36 4.06 -27.81
N PRO A 13 10.49 5.35 -27.46
CA PRO A 13 11.80 5.94 -27.11
C PRO A 13 12.36 5.43 -25.78
N GLN A 14 11.48 5.03 -24.87
CA GLN A 14 11.84 4.65 -23.51
C GLN A 14 12.29 3.19 -23.47
N ASP A 15 13.59 2.95 -23.27
CA ASP A 15 14.09 1.59 -23.06
C ASP A 15 13.75 1.10 -21.63
N LYS A 16 13.85 1.99 -20.63
CA LYS A 16 13.51 1.73 -19.23
C LYS A 16 12.81 2.92 -18.59
N VAL A 17 11.88 2.65 -17.68
CA VAL A 17 11.19 3.65 -16.86
C VAL A 17 11.12 3.17 -15.42
N SER A 18 11.44 4.05 -14.47
CA SER A 18 11.23 3.81 -13.04
C SER A 18 10.15 4.73 -12.52
N VAL A 19 9.22 4.18 -11.73
CA VAL A 19 8.07 4.90 -11.19
C VAL A 19 7.80 4.46 -9.75
N ALA A 20 7.36 5.37 -8.90
CA ALA A 20 7.05 5.02 -7.53
C ALA A 20 5.64 4.41 -7.40
N VAL A 21 5.42 3.59 -6.37
CA VAL A 21 4.10 3.05 -6.05
C VAL A 21 3.11 4.19 -5.80
N GLY A 22 1.91 4.07 -6.34
CA GLY A 22 0.84 5.07 -6.24
C GLY A 22 0.94 6.20 -7.27
N GLU A 23 2.08 6.36 -7.95
CA GLU A 23 2.26 7.42 -8.96
C GLU A 23 1.66 7.06 -10.32
N MET A 24 1.91 7.92 -11.31
CA MET A 24 1.44 7.78 -12.69
C MET A 24 2.59 7.38 -13.61
N LEU A 25 2.49 6.20 -14.21
CA LEU A 25 3.42 5.73 -15.23
C LEU A 25 3.03 6.27 -16.60
N THR A 26 3.97 6.84 -17.35
CA THR A 26 3.77 7.26 -18.74
C THR A 26 4.59 6.37 -19.66
N LEU A 27 3.92 5.73 -20.62
CA LEU A 27 4.54 4.86 -21.63
C LEU A 27 4.38 5.50 -23.00
N GLU A 28 5.50 5.88 -23.61
CA GLU A 28 5.54 6.62 -24.87
C GLU A 28 5.55 5.67 -26.07
N CYS A 29 4.69 5.97 -27.04
CA CYS A 29 4.65 5.29 -28.32
C CYS A 29 4.14 6.24 -29.38
N THR A 30 4.89 6.43 -30.46
CA THR A 30 4.48 7.30 -31.57
C THR A 30 4.74 6.62 -32.90
N THR A 31 4.10 7.11 -33.95
CA THR A 31 4.41 6.72 -35.34
C THR A 31 4.53 7.95 -36.21
N SER A 32 5.41 7.88 -37.21
CA SER A 32 5.66 8.97 -38.16
C SER A 32 4.59 9.06 -39.25
N SER A 33 3.72 8.06 -39.39
CA SER A 33 2.70 8.02 -40.44
C SER A 33 1.35 7.56 -39.89
N VAL A 34 0.27 8.17 -40.37
CA VAL A 34 -1.09 7.67 -40.15
C VAL A 34 -1.21 6.36 -40.90
N THR A 35 -0.92 5.26 -40.21
CA THR A 35 -0.99 3.91 -40.78
C THR A 35 -2.43 3.42 -40.80
N ASP A 36 -2.72 2.52 -41.74
CA ASP A 36 -3.96 1.77 -41.99
C ASP A 36 -4.95 1.59 -40.82
N PRO A 37 -6.26 1.43 -41.12
CA PRO A 37 -7.33 1.24 -40.13
C PRO A 37 -7.11 -0.03 -39.29
N GLY A 38 -6.36 0.13 -38.21
CA GLY A 38 -5.92 -0.90 -37.30
C GLY A 38 -5.77 -0.30 -35.90
N GLY A 39 -6.31 -0.99 -34.90
CA GLY A 39 -6.26 -0.50 -33.52
C GLY A 39 -4.88 -0.73 -32.91
N VAL A 40 -4.48 0.17 -32.01
CA VAL A 40 -3.29 0.00 -31.17
C VAL A 40 -3.66 -0.62 -29.83
N ARG A 41 -2.82 -1.54 -29.36
CA ARG A 41 -2.88 -2.06 -27.99
C ARG A 41 -1.54 -1.88 -27.30
N TRP A 42 -1.60 -1.79 -25.98
CA TRP A 42 -0.44 -1.95 -25.12
C TRP A 42 -0.48 -3.33 -24.48
N LEU A 43 0.59 -4.10 -24.65
CA LEU A 43 0.75 -5.43 -24.08
C LEU A 43 1.84 -5.40 -23.01
N LYS A 44 1.59 -6.04 -21.87
CA LYS A 44 2.62 -6.37 -20.89
C LYS A 44 3.10 -7.79 -21.15
N GLY A 45 4.40 -7.98 -21.29
CA GLY A 45 4.99 -9.26 -21.69
C GLY A 45 4.77 -9.57 -23.18
N TRP A 46 5.23 -10.75 -23.60
CA TRP A 46 5.14 -11.23 -24.98
C TRP A 46 4.81 -12.72 -25.04
N GLY A 47 4.25 -13.18 -26.16
CA GLY A 47 3.90 -14.58 -26.37
C GLY A 47 2.60 -14.98 -25.66
N SER A 48 2.54 -16.24 -25.18
CA SER A 48 1.34 -16.83 -24.57
C SER A 48 0.95 -16.22 -23.22
N GLU A 49 1.87 -15.54 -22.55
CA GLU A 49 1.64 -14.90 -21.24
C GLU A 49 1.46 -13.38 -21.34
N ASN A 50 1.25 -12.85 -22.55
CA ASN A 50 1.00 -11.42 -22.69
C ASN A 50 -0.34 -11.01 -22.05
N LYS A 51 -0.37 -9.84 -21.43
CA LYS A 51 -1.58 -9.25 -20.87
C LYS A 51 -1.87 -7.96 -21.62
N THR A 52 -3.10 -7.80 -22.10
CA THR A 52 -3.53 -6.50 -22.65
C THR A 52 -3.71 -5.52 -21.51
N VAL A 53 -3.00 -4.40 -21.58
CA VAL A 53 -3.02 -3.30 -20.59
C VAL A 53 -3.93 -2.17 -21.06
N TYR A 54 -4.02 -2.00 -22.38
CA TYR A 54 -4.89 -1.02 -23.00
C TYR A 54 -5.26 -1.49 -24.41
N ASP A 55 -6.52 -1.27 -24.78
CA ASP A 55 -7.02 -1.47 -26.13
C ASP A 55 -7.74 -0.20 -26.60
N GLN A 56 -7.26 0.39 -27.69
CA GLN A 56 -7.87 1.58 -28.30
C GLN A 56 -9.31 1.34 -28.73
N ARG A 57 -9.68 0.10 -29.08
CA ARG A 57 -11.07 -0.26 -29.48
C ARG A 57 -12.01 -0.38 -28.29
N MET A 58 -11.47 -0.65 -27.09
CA MET A 58 -12.25 -0.86 -25.88
C MET A 58 -11.64 -0.11 -24.68
N PRO A 59 -11.58 1.24 -24.73
CA PRO A 59 -10.93 2.03 -23.70
C PRO A 59 -11.64 1.92 -22.34
N SER A 60 -12.96 1.72 -22.33
CA SER A 60 -13.76 1.58 -21.12
C SER A 60 -13.42 0.36 -20.27
N SER A 61 -12.78 -0.67 -20.84
CA SER A 61 -12.34 -1.86 -20.11
C SER A 61 -11.07 -1.63 -19.27
N PHE A 62 -10.41 -0.48 -19.42
CA PHE A 62 -9.14 -0.18 -18.76
C PHE A 62 -9.21 1.14 -17.99
N PRO A 63 -10.03 1.24 -16.92
CA PRO A 63 -10.33 2.51 -16.24
C PRO A 63 -9.11 3.18 -15.57
N ARG A 64 -8.05 2.42 -15.29
CA ARG A 64 -6.78 2.96 -14.76
C ARG A 64 -5.90 3.62 -15.82
N VAL A 65 -6.16 3.37 -17.10
CA VAL A 65 -5.30 3.76 -18.21
C VAL A 65 -5.99 4.84 -19.04
N MET A 66 -5.22 5.85 -19.43
CA MET A 66 -5.69 6.94 -20.28
C MET A 66 -4.72 7.21 -21.41
N ARG A 67 -5.22 7.83 -22.46
CA ARG A 67 -4.40 8.40 -23.52
C ARG A 67 -3.73 9.68 -23.03
N ALA A 68 -2.49 9.93 -23.45
CA ALA A 68 -1.88 11.24 -23.25
C ALA A 68 -2.51 12.28 -24.19
N VAL A 69 -2.84 11.86 -25.42
CA VAL A 69 -3.58 12.64 -26.41
C VAL A 69 -4.78 11.82 -26.87
N ASP A 70 -5.97 12.26 -26.47
CA ASP A 70 -7.23 11.60 -26.81
C ASP A 70 -7.48 11.64 -28.33
N GLY A 71 -7.89 10.51 -28.92
CA GLY A 71 -8.22 10.41 -30.34
C GLY A 71 -7.06 10.58 -31.32
N SER A 72 -5.82 10.70 -30.85
CA SER A 72 -4.66 10.82 -31.72
C SER A 72 -4.35 9.52 -32.47
N ASP A 73 -4.17 9.65 -33.78
CA ASP A 73 -3.82 8.56 -34.71
C ASP A 73 -2.30 8.36 -34.89
N THR A 74 -1.47 9.22 -34.28
CA THR A 74 0.00 9.18 -34.44
C THR A 74 0.74 9.09 -33.10
N ASP A 75 0.25 9.77 -32.08
CA ASP A 75 0.71 9.61 -30.70
C ASP A 75 -0.13 8.56 -30.00
N PHE A 76 0.49 7.43 -29.65
CA PHE A 76 -0.08 6.31 -28.92
C PHE A 76 0.28 6.21 -27.43
N THR A 77 0.77 7.29 -26.85
CA THR A 77 1.20 7.36 -25.46
C THR A 77 0.04 7.11 -24.49
N ILE A 78 0.29 6.29 -23.46
CA ILE A 78 -0.67 6.03 -22.38
C ILE A 78 -0.11 6.43 -21.02
N ARG A 79 -1.03 6.69 -20.09
CA ARG A 79 -0.77 6.98 -18.68
C ARG A 79 -1.51 5.97 -17.82
N ILE A 80 -0.79 5.24 -16.98
CA ILE A 80 -1.33 4.27 -16.02
C ILE A 80 -1.32 4.90 -14.64
N ARG A 81 -2.49 5.03 -14.01
CA ARG A 81 -2.64 5.61 -12.67
C ARG A 81 -2.45 4.56 -11.58
N ASN A 82 -2.03 5.05 -10.40
CA ASN A 82 -1.93 4.27 -9.18
C ASN A 82 -1.11 3.00 -9.40
N VAL A 83 0.14 3.19 -9.80
CA VAL A 83 1.05 2.10 -10.14
C VAL A 83 1.28 1.20 -8.92
N THR A 84 1.27 -0.11 -9.12
CA THR A 84 1.56 -1.11 -8.08
C THR A 84 2.74 -1.98 -8.48
N ALA A 85 3.26 -2.81 -7.57
CA ALA A 85 4.30 -3.79 -7.89
C ALA A 85 3.89 -4.75 -9.03
N GLU A 86 2.59 -4.99 -9.21
CA GLU A 86 2.06 -5.81 -10.32
C GLU A 86 2.23 -5.16 -11.69
N ASP A 87 2.53 -3.86 -11.77
CA ASP A 87 2.80 -3.15 -13.02
C ASP A 87 4.28 -3.28 -13.45
N MET A 88 5.14 -3.96 -12.68
CA MET A 88 6.51 -4.24 -13.10
C MET A 88 6.57 -5.18 -14.30
N GLY A 89 7.35 -4.84 -15.32
CA GLY A 89 7.58 -5.70 -16.48
C GLY A 89 7.83 -4.93 -17.77
N THR A 90 7.90 -5.63 -18.90
CA THR A 90 8.15 -4.99 -20.21
C THR A 90 6.85 -4.74 -20.96
N TYR A 91 6.65 -3.51 -21.42
CA TYR A 91 5.47 -3.05 -22.13
C TYR A 91 5.76 -2.80 -23.61
N TYR A 92 4.92 -3.36 -24.47
CA TYR A 92 5.04 -3.25 -25.92
C TYR A 92 3.83 -2.55 -26.49
N CYS A 93 4.08 -1.50 -27.26
CA CYS A 93 3.08 -0.87 -28.10
C CYS A 93 2.98 -1.68 -29.39
N VAL A 94 1.78 -2.12 -29.76
CA VAL A 94 1.55 -2.98 -30.93
C VAL A 94 0.39 -2.47 -31.75
N LYS A 95 0.54 -2.53 -33.07
CA LYS A 95 -0.53 -2.23 -34.03
C LYS A 95 -0.98 -3.53 -34.69
N PHE A 96 -2.29 -3.67 -34.86
CA PHE A 96 -2.89 -4.82 -35.50
C PHE A 96 -3.56 -4.40 -36.80
N THR A 97 -3.26 -5.10 -37.87
CA THR A 97 -4.08 -5.07 -39.08
C THR A 97 -5.26 -6.00 -38.89
N LYS A 98 -6.46 -5.54 -39.24
CA LYS A 98 -7.66 -6.37 -39.27
C LYS A 98 -7.37 -7.61 -40.13
N GLY A 99 -7.52 -8.79 -39.55
CA GLY A 99 -7.39 -10.04 -40.29
C GLY A 99 -8.39 -10.12 -41.43
N ASP A 100 -8.05 -10.87 -42.49
CA ASP A 100 -9.01 -11.18 -43.55
C ASP A 100 -10.24 -11.85 -42.93
N ARG A 101 -11.44 -11.57 -43.46
CA ARG A 101 -12.73 -11.92 -42.83
C ARG A 101 -12.88 -13.43 -42.53
N ASP A 102 -12.06 -14.24 -43.19
CA ASP A 102 -12.06 -15.71 -43.14
C ASP A 102 -11.15 -16.30 -42.03
N ARG A 103 -10.18 -15.53 -41.50
CA ARG A 103 -9.22 -16.03 -40.48
C ARG A 103 -9.49 -15.59 -39.05
N GLY A 104 -10.41 -14.65 -38.82
CA GLY A 104 -10.92 -14.27 -37.49
C GLY A 104 -9.90 -13.67 -36.49
N GLU A 105 -8.60 -13.69 -36.78
CA GLU A 105 -7.55 -13.28 -35.84
C GLU A 105 -6.83 -12.01 -36.33
N ASP A 106 -6.78 -11.00 -35.45
CA ASP A 106 -5.99 -9.79 -35.66
C ASP A 106 -4.49 -10.12 -35.66
N LYS A 107 -3.79 -9.82 -36.76
CA LYS A 107 -2.35 -10.04 -36.87
C LYS A 107 -1.59 -8.78 -36.43
N VAL A 108 -0.59 -8.94 -35.57
CA VAL A 108 0.37 -7.86 -35.24
C VAL A 108 1.09 -7.48 -36.53
N SER A 109 0.93 -6.25 -36.96
CA SER A 109 1.63 -5.69 -38.12
C SER A 109 2.87 -4.90 -37.72
N GLN A 110 2.81 -4.20 -36.58
CA GLN A 110 3.92 -3.40 -36.05
C GLN A 110 4.04 -3.62 -34.54
N CYS A 111 5.26 -3.56 -34.03
CA CYS A 111 5.53 -3.49 -32.60
C CYS A 111 6.64 -2.49 -32.33
N GLY A 112 6.60 -1.86 -31.16
CA GLY A 112 7.75 -1.14 -30.66
C GLY A 112 8.74 -2.06 -29.96
N ARG A 113 9.91 -1.50 -29.64
CA ARG A 113 11.04 -2.25 -29.05
C ARG A 113 10.78 -2.76 -27.63
N GLY A 114 9.78 -2.17 -26.96
CA GLY A 114 9.44 -2.45 -25.58
C GLY A 114 10.07 -1.47 -24.59
N THR A 115 9.40 -1.26 -23.47
CA THR A 115 9.83 -0.42 -22.36
C THR A 115 9.81 -1.24 -21.08
N GLU A 116 10.96 -1.38 -20.41
CA GLU A 116 11.07 -2.07 -19.13
C GLU A 116 10.68 -1.14 -17.98
N VAL A 117 9.66 -1.52 -17.21
CA VAL A 117 9.14 -0.75 -16.09
C VAL A 117 9.60 -1.38 -14.78
N SER A 118 10.31 -0.59 -13.96
CA SER A 118 10.62 -0.90 -12.58
C SER A 118 9.76 -0.06 -11.64
N VAL A 119 9.27 -0.67 -10.56
CA VAL A 119 8.47 0.00 -9.54
C VAL A 119 9.26 0.02 -8.24
N HIS A 120 9.29 1.17 -7.58
CA HIS A 120 9.97 1.34 -6.30
C HIS A 120 9.05 1.96 -5.26
N GLU A 121 9.28 1.61 -3.99
CA GLU A 121 8.55 2.21 -2.87
C GLU A 121 9.14 3.58 -2.53
N ILE A 122 8.27 4.52 -2.13
CA ILE A 122 8.72 5.80 -1.59
C ILE A 122 9.19 5.56 -0.15
N ALA A 123 10.49 5.29 0.00
CA ALA A 123 11.09 5.17 1.33
C ALA A 123 11.23 6.56 1.95
N LEU A 124 10.32 6.90 2.88
CA LEU A 124 10.59 7.94 3.87
C LEU A 124 11.78 7.48 4.70
N VAL A 125 12.96 7.99 4.35
CA VAL A 125 14.22 7.61 5.01
C VAL A 125 14.03 7.84 6.52
N PRO A 126 14.29 6.84 7.38
CA PRO A 126 14.10 6.97 8.83
C PRO A 126 14.81 8.20 9.41
N GLY A 127 15.93 8.62 8.80
CA GLY A 127 16.65 9.84 9.15
C GLY A 127 15.84 11.13 8.95
N MET A 128 15.04 11.24 7.88
CA MET A 128 14.18 12.42 7.66
C MET A 128 13.04 12.47 8.68
N VAL A 129 12.45 11.33 9.00
CA VAL A 129 11.41 11.25 10.03
C VAL A 129 11.99 11.60 11.40
N ALA A 130 13.14 11.03 11.77
CA ALA A 130 13.83 11.33 13.02
C ALA A 130 14.22 12.81 13.11
N ALA A 131 14.78 13.40 12.04
CA ALA A 131 15.13 14.82 12.00
C ALA A 131 13.90 15.72 12.15
N ALA A 132 12.79 15.39 11.48
CA ALA A 132 11.53 16.14 11.61
C ALA A 132 10.97 16.05 13.04
N VAL A 133 11.02 14.87 13.67
CA VAL A 133 10.60 14.67 15.06
C VAL A 133 11.47 15.47 16.02
N VAL A 134 12.80 15.41 15.89
CA VAL A 134 13.73 16.18 16.73
C VAL A 134 13.50 17.68 16.56
N LEU A 135 13.37 18.17 15.32
CA LEU A 135 13.09 19.57 15.04
C LEU A 135 11.77 20.02 15.68
N CYS A 136 10.72 19.19 15.58
CA CYS A 136 9.43 19.45 16.22
C CYS A 136 9.56 19.56 17.74
N PHE A 137 10.30 18.65 18.39
CA PHE A 137 10.55 18.71 19.83
C PHE A 137 11.31 19.98 20.23
N LEU A 138 12.34 20.39 19.50
CA LEU A 138 13.11 21.61 19.79
C LEU A 138 12.25 22.87 19.66
N LEU A 139 11.37 22.93 18.66
CA LEU A 139 10.43 24.05 18.48
C LEU A 139 9.40 24.12 19.62
N LEU A 140 8.86 22.96 20.04
CA LEU A 140 7.92 22.90 21.16
C LEU A 140 8.57 23.29 22.49
N LEU A 141 9.80 22.86 22.74
CA LEU A 141 10.59 23.26 23.91
C LEU A 141 10.89 24.76 23.89
N GLY A 142 11.29 25.30 22.74
CA GLY A 142 11.52 26.74 22.57
C GLY A 142 10.27 27.56 22.83
N LEU A 143 9.11 27.13 22.30
CA LEU A 143 7.82 27.76 22.56
C LEU A 143 7.44 27.69 24.04
N PHE A 144 7.62 26.54 24.69
CA PHE A 144 7.33 26.36 26.11
C PHE A 144 8.19 27.29 26.99
N VAL A 145 9.49 27.37 26.72
CA VAL A 145 10.40 28.29 27.43
C VAL A 145 9.98 29.75 27.20
N ALA A 146 9.68 30.14 25.96
CA ALA A 146 9.19 31.49 25.65
C ALA A 146 7.90 31.82 26.40
N LEU A 147 6.95 30.89 26.46
CA LEU A 147 5.70 31.04 27.22
C LEU A 147 5.95 31.14 28.72
N CYS A 148 6.85 30.33 29.28
CA CYS A 148 7.25 30.40 30.68
C CYS A 148 7.89 31.74 31.02
N MET A 149 8.80 32.24 30.18
CA MET A 149 9.44 33.55 30.35
C MET A 149 8.42 34.68 30.23
N TYR A 150 7.49 34.58 29.28
CA TYR A 150 6.39 35.53 29.12
C TYR A 150 5.47 35.57 30.34
N ARG A 151 5.09 34.40 30.90
CA ARG A 151 4.28 34.30 32.12
C ARG A 151 5.02 34.82 33.35
N ARG A 152 6.29 34.48 33.54
CA ARG A 152 7.12 35.00 34.64
C ARG A 152 7.25 36.52 34.59
N LYS A 153 7.45 37.08 33.39
CA LYS A 153 7.51 38.54 33.19
C LYS A 153 6.19 39.23 33.51
N ARG A 154 5.05 38.61 33.17
CA ARG A 154 3.70 39.11 33.55
C ARG A 154 3.45 39.00 35.07
N GLN A 155 3.95 37.96 35.72
CA GLN A 155 3.77 37.73 37.16
C GLN A 155 4.72 38.56 38.04
N GLY A 156 5.88 38.97 37.52
CA GLY A 156 6.80 39.89 38.20
C GLY A 156 6.29 41.33 38.40
N GLY A 157 5.05 41.63 37.98
CA GLY A 157 4.37 42.91 38.22
C GLY A 157 3.29 42.87 39.31
N VAL A 158 3.05 41.72 39.96
CA VAL A 158 2.19 41.63 41.15
C VAL A 158 3.10 41.44 42.35
N GLY A 159 3.20 42.49 43.16
CA GLY A 159 4.21 42.66 44.20
C GLY A 159 4.22 41.58 45.28
N SER A 160 5.42 41.33 45.79
CA SER A 160 5.61 40.79 47.13
C SER A 160 5.67 41.96 48.12
N PRO A 161 4.86 41.98 49.20
CA PRO A 161 5.17 42.79 50.37
C PRO A 161 6.24 42.12 51.25
N CYS A 162 7.13 42.96 51.78
CA CYS A 162 8.42 42.68 52.42
C CYS A 162 8.41 41.90 53.76
N PRO A 163 9.61 41.44 54.21
CA PRO A 163 9.82 40.73 55.48
C PRO A 163 10.11 41.67 56.66
N ALA A 164 9.71 41.27 57.89
CA ALA A 164 10.36 41.67 59.14
C ALA A 164 9.92 40.77 60.29
N ARG A 165 10.88 40.07 60.93
CA ARG A 165 11.35 40.34 62.30
C ARG A 165 12.01 39.09 62.91
N THR A 166 13.34 39.10 62.96
CA THR A 166 14.11 38.31 63.91
C THR A 166 13.78 38.82 65.33
N VAL A 167 13.33 37.93 66.22
CA VAL A 167 13.40 38.13 67.67
C VAL A 167 14.07 36.89 68.25
N ALA A 168 15.24 37.08 68.86
CA ALA A 168 15.90 36.08 69.71
C ALA A 168 15.61 36.43 71.17
N MET A 169 15.16 35.45 71.97
CA MET A 169 15.57 35.13 73.35
C MET A 169 14.58 34.11 73.94
N GLY A 170 15.05 33.04 74.60
CA GLY A 170 14.19 32.23 75.47
C GLY A 170 14.55 30.76 75.59
N SER A 171 15.69 30.49 76.24
CA SER A 171 16.05 29.20 76.81
C SER A 171 15.00 28.70 77.80
N PHE A 172 14.51 27.45 77.72
CA PHE A 172 14.18 26.60 78.87
C PHE A 172 14.12 25.10 78.48
N SER A 173 14.68 24.30 79.37
CA SER A 173 14.90 22.85 79.37
C SER A 173 13.62 22.02 79.50
N SER A 174 13.55 20.84 78.86
CA SER A 174 13.33 19.54 79.53
C SER A 174 13.15 18.36 78.54
N VAL A 175 14.13 17.46 78.55
CA VAL A 175 13.98 15.99 78.32
C VAL A 175 13.35 15.40 79.61
N PRO A 176 12.69 14.21 79.70
CA PRO A 176 12.67 13.00 78.83
C PRO A 176 11.20 12.53 78.51
N VAL A 177 10.84 11.39 77.92
CA VAL A 177 11.22 9.98 78.13
C VAL A 177 10.73 9.11 76.95
N GLN A 178 11.57 8.14 76.58
CA GLN A 178 11.30 6.87 75.89
C GLN A 178 9.93 6.23 76.20
N CYS A 179 9.35 5.51 75.23
CA CYS A 179 8.71 4.22 75.49
C CYS A 179 8.55 3.39 74.20
N CYS A 180 8.97 2.13 74.26
CA CYS A 180 8.68 1.07 73.29
C CYS A 180 8.18 -0.17 74.04
N ALA A 181 7.36 -0.97 73.34
CA ALA A 181 6.98 -2.38 73.57
C ALA A 181 5.76 -2.70 74.48
N GLY A 182 4.83 -3.52 73.93
CA GLY A 182 3.89 -4.37 74.70
C GLY A 182 2.49 -4.62 74.08
N THR A 183 2.33 -5.73 73.33
CA THR A 183 1.08 -6.50 73.05
C THR A 183 0.35 -6.98 74.34
N PRO A 184 -0.90 -7.55 74.39
CA PRO A 184 -1.58 -8.45 73.41
C PRO A 184 -3.14 -8.38 73.31
N GLY A 185 -3.75 -9.18 72.41
CA GLY A 185 -5.00 -9.92 72.71
C GLY A 185 -6.34 -9.51 72.08
N THR A 186 -6.70 -10.18 70.98
CA THR A 186 -7.99 -10.87 70.74
C THR A 186 -9.34 -10.12 70.83
N LEU A 187 -10.01 -9.91 69.69
CA LEU A 187 -11.28 -10.61 69.40
C LEU A 187 -11.63 -10.56 67.90
N ARG A 188 -12.02 -11.72 67.38
CA ARG A 188 -12.55 -11.97 66.03
C ARG A 188 -13.94 -11.33 65.89
N PHE A 189 -14.36 -10.94 64.68
CA PHE A 189 -15.59 -11.47 64.05
C PHE A 189 -15.73 -10.97 62.59
N VAL A 190 -15.54 -11.93 61.68
CA VAL A 190 -16.33 -12.25 60.49
C VAL A 190 -16.21 -11.42 59.19
N LEU A 191 -16.04 -12.25 58.15
CA LEU A 191 -15.91 -12.08 56.71
C LEU A 191 -16.98 -11.19 56.04
N SER A 192 -16.56 -10.53 54.96
CA SER A 192 -16.91 -10.80 53.55
C SER A 192 -16.54 -9.53 52.74
N THR A 193 -15.97 -9.52 51.54
CA THR A 193 -15.65 -10.50 50.50
C THR A 193 -14.84 -9.74 49.43
N SER A 194 -13.88 -10.40 48.77
CA SER A 194 -13.39 -10.19 47.38
C SER A 194 -12.86 -8.78 46.97
N SER A 195 -11.77 -8.58 46.24
CA SER A 195 -10.83 -9.42 45.51
C SER A 195 -9.72 -8.51 44.93
N PHE A 196 -8.64 -9.13 44.46
CA PHE A 196 -7.54 -8.66 43.59
C PHE A 196 -6.26 -8.14 44.25
N CYS A 197 -5.36 -9.11 44.50
CA CYS A 197 -3.92 -8.91 44.64
C CYS A 197 -3.23 -8.89 43.28
N THR A 198 -2.17 -8.10 43.21
CA THR A 198 -1.21 -7.99 42.11
C THR A 198 -0.26 -9.19 42.06
N LEU A 199 0.10 -9.51 40.82
CA LEU A 199 1.03 -10.53 40.33
C LEU A 199 2.41 -10.43 40.98
N ASN A 200 3.00 -11.57 41.35
CA ASN A 200 4.45 -11.67 41.58
C ASN A 200 5.02 -12.93 40.91
N GLU A 201 6.22 -12.76 40.40
CA GLU A 201 7.08 -13.70 39.67
C GLU A 201 7.21 -15.10 40.29
N GLN A 202 7.20 -16.14 39.46
CA GLN A 202 7.90 -17.38 39.74
C GLN A 202 8.37 -18.09 38.46
N THR A 203 9.67 -18.36 38.42
CA THR A 203 10.40 -19.15 37.43
C THR A 203 10.12 -20.64 37.61
N SER A 204 9.84 -21.41 36.54
CA SER A 204 10.27 -22.81 36.41
C SER A 204 9.99 -23.42 35.03
N SER A 205 11.07 -23.92 34.41
CA SER A 205 11.19 -25.15 33.61
C SER A 205 10.27 -25.47 32.41
N LYS A 206 10.94 -25.67 31.26
CA LYS A 206 10.71 -26.68 30.19
C LYS A 206 9.31 -26.80 29.57
N GLU A 207 9.23 -26.54 28.27
CA GLU A 207 8.80 -27.52 27.25
C GLU A 207 9.11 -26.92 25.85
N GLU A 208 9.68 -27.71 24.96
CA GLU A 208 9.90 -27.36 23.55
C GLU A 208 8.58 -27.14 22.83
N ASN A 209 8.48 -26.13 21.97
CA ASN A 209 7.62 -26.26 20.80
C ASN A 209 8.16 -25.44 19.61
N ASN A 210 8.90 -26.14 18.76
CA ASN A 210 9.18 -25.78 17.39
C ASN A 210 7.85 -25.78 16.61
N ILE A 211 7.34 -24.62 16.22
CA ILE A 211 6.21 -24.54 15.29
C ILE A 211 6.79 -24.60 13.86
N HIS A 212 6.82 -25.81 13.31
CA HIS A 212 7.09 -26.06 11.91
C HIS A 212 5.82 -25.79 11.10
N TYR A 213 5.78 -24.70 10.34
CA TYR A 213 4.68 -24.43 9.42
C TYR A 213 5.10 -24.80 7.99
N ALA A 214 4.75 -26.01 7.55
CA ALA A 214 4.53 -26.38 6.16
C ALA A 214 3.96 -27.81 6.09
N ASP A 215 2.67 -27.95 5.83
CA ASP A 215 2.17 -28.96 4.89
C ASP A 215 0.71 -28.62 4.51
N LEU A 216 0.50 -28.02 3.33
CA LEU A 216 -0.81 -28.02 2.68
C LEU A 216 -0.72 -29.04 1.55
N GLN A 217 -1.10 -30.28 1.84
CA GLN A 217 -1.32 -31.30 0.81
C GLN A 217 -2.57 -30.94 -0.02
N PRO A 218 -2.50 -31.02 -1.37
CA PRO A 218 -3.67 -30.89 -2.22
C PRO A 218 -4.60 -32.11 -2.09
N LEU A 219 -5.89 -31.86 -1.89
CA LEU A 219 -6.94 -32.89 -2.00
C LEU A 219 -6.97 -33.51 -3.42
N PRO A 220 -7.23 -34.82 -3.58
CA PRO A 220 -7.24 -35.45 -4.89
C PRO A 220 -8.41 -34.98 -5.75
N ALA A 221 -8.15 -34.84 -7.04
CA ALA A 221 -9.14 -34.45 -8.04
C ALA A 221 -10.24 -35.53 -8.20
N ALA A 222 -11.50 -35.09 -8.22
CA ALA A 222 -12.64 -35.94 -8.53
C ALA A 222 -12.55 -36.48 -9.97
N PRO A 223 -12.95 -37.74 -10.24
CA PRO A 223 -12.89 -38.32 -11.58
C PRO A 223 -13.78 -37.55 -12.56
N ARG A 224 -13.17 -36.89 -13.55
CA ARG A 224 -13.92 -36.35 -14.70
C ARG A 224 -14.38 -37.52 -15.55
N ARG A 225 -15.70 -37.75 -15.62
CA ARG A 225 -16.32 -38.62 -16.62
C ARG A 225 -15.84 -38.20 -18.01
N SER A 226 -15.18 -39.12 -18.69
CA SER A 226 -14.88 -39.07 -20.12
C SER A 226 -16.18 -38.90 -20.91
N ARG A 227 -16.36 -37.75 -21.56
CA ARG A 227 -17.37 -37.58 -22.60
C ARG A 227 -16.76 -38.02 -23.93
N SER A 228 -17.07 -39.24 -24.35
CA SER A 228 -16.85 -39.67 -25.75
C SER A 228 -17.78 -38.90 -26.70
N PRO A 229 -17.35 -38.68 -27.96
CA PRO A 229 -18.08 -37.91 -28.95
C PRO A 229 -19.15 -38.77 -29.63
N GLY A 230 -20.38 -38.24 -29.75
CA GLY A 230 -21.43 -38.88 -30.54
C GLY A 230 -22.83 -38.53 -30.07
N ALA A 231 -23.35 -37.39 -30.52
CA ALA A 231 -24.78 -37.17 -30.69
C ALA A 231 -25.01 -35.94 -31.59
N ALA A 232 -25.71 -36.16 -32.69
CA ALA A 232 -26.09 -35.19 -33.72
C ALA A 232 -27.06 -34.10 -33.17
N PRO A 233 -27.20 -32.96 -33.87
CA PRO A 233 -28.03 -31.85 -33.38
C PRO A 233 -29.51 -32.15 -33.64
N THR A 234 -30.33 -32.16 -32.58
CA THR A 234 -31.78 -32.09 -32.71
C THR A 234 -32.22 -30.63 -32.76
N GLU A 235 -32.56 -30.24 -33.99
CA GLU A 235 -33.52 -29.21 -34.39
C GLU A 235 -34.62 -28.94 -33.35
N TYR A 236 -34.79 -27.68 -32.95
CA TYR A 236 -36.03 -27.23 -32.33
C TYR A 236 -36.53 -26.00 -33.08
N ALA A 237 -37.65 -26.18 -33.76
CA ALA A 237 -38.39 -25.16 -34.48
C ALA A 237 -38.93 -24.10 -33.53
N SER A 238 -38.70 -22.83 -33.83
CA SER A 238 -39.38 -21.71 -33.17
C SER A 238 -40.62 -21.37 -33.99
N LEU A 239 -41.79 -21.64 -33.40
CA LEU A 239 -43.10 -21.37 -33.98
C LEU A 239 -43.36 -19.86 -34.06
N ARG A 240 -43.79 -19.40 -35.24
CA ARG A 240 -44.41 -18.09 -35.45
C ARG A 240 -45.72 -18.02 -34.67
N ALA A 241 -45.94 -16.91 -33.98
CA ALA A 241 -47.26 -16.40 -33.69
C ALA A 241 -47.31 -14.91 -34.04
N ALA A 242 -48.06 -14.59 -35.08
CA ALA A 242 -48.55 -13.24 -35.33
C ALA A 242 -49.84 -13.05 -34.52
N ALA A 243 -49.95 -11.93 -33.82
CA ALA A 243 -51.21 -11.46 -33.26
C ALA A 243 -51.42 -9.99 -33.67
N LYS A 244 -52.71 -9.69 -33.84
CA LYS A 244 -53.36 -8.68 -34.67
C LYS A 244 -53.27 -7.26 -34.12
#